data_AF-A0A2A4TCV1-F1
#
_entry.id   AF-A0A2A4TCV1-F1
#
_cell.length_a   1.000
_cell.length_b   1.000
_cell.length_c   1.000
_cell.angle_alpha   90.00
_cell.angle_beta   90.00
_cell.angle_gamma   90.00
#
_symmetry.space_group_name_H-M   'P 1'
#
loop_
_entity.id
_entity.type
_entity.pdbx_description
1 polymer ?
#
loop_
_entity_poly.entity_id
_entity_poly.type
_entity_poly.pdbx_seq_one_letter_code
_entity_poly.pdbx_strand_id
1 'polypeptide(L)'
;MSSDTPADSAAPVKSNIEYGDPQEEVKGEFAKIVSHLSPQLPTQIDLPEVKVVTGEESEECIFKMRARLFRYRDGMWKERGTGDAKLLRHKESKMIRFILR
;
A
#
# COMPACT_ATOMS: atom_id res chain seq x y z
N MET A 1 38.35 41.00 -67.94
CA MET A 1 38.46 39.75 -68.72
C MET A 1 37.88 38.63 -67.87
N SER A 2 37.00 37.81 -68.46
CA SER A 2 36.43 36.55 -67.97
C SER A 2 35.44 36.67 -66.80
N SER A 3 34.12 36.68 -67.03
CA SER A 3 33.20 35.56 -67.34
C SER A 3 33.05 34.56 -66.19
N ASP A 4 31.85 34.45 -65.60
CA ASP A 4 31.05 33.22 -65.68
C ASP A 4 29.64 33.38 -65.06
N THR A 5 28.75 32.55 -65.62
CA THR A 5 27.27 32.61 -65.78
C THR A 5 26.48 32.12 -64.54
N PRO A 6 25.18 32.51 -64.36
CA PRO A 6 24.32 32.00 -63.29
C PRO A 6 23.68 30.65 -63.66
N ALA A 7 23.49 29.76 -62.68
CA ALA A 7 22.75 28.52 -62.84
C ALA A 7 21.75 28.31 -61.68
N ASP A 8 20.57 27.89 -62.09
CA ASP A 8 19.28 27.84 -61.42
C ASP A 8 19.06 26.55 -60.60
N SER A 9 18.07 26.61 -59.70
CA SER A 9 17.17 25.51 -59.29
C SER A 9 17.68 24.39 -58.36
N ALA A 10 17.16 24.41 -57.12
CA ALA A 10 16.14 23.47 -56.61
C ALA A 10 16.26 23.31 -55.07
N ALA A 11 15.31 23.90 -54.32
CA ALA A 11 15.17 23.62 -52.88
C ALA A 11 14.37 22.31 -52.68
N PRO A 12 14.74 21.41 -51.74
CA PRO A 12 14.02 20.16 -51.55
C PRO A 12 12.77 20.40 -50.69
N VAL A 13 11.62 19.92 -51.17
CA VAL A 13 10.35 19.86 -50.43
C VAL A 13 10.51 18.84 -49.29
N LYS A 14 10.36 19.28 -48.03
CA LYS A 14 10.29 18.36 -46.89
C LYS A 14 8.86 17.83 -46.76
N SER A 15 8.67 16.53 -46.98
CA SER A 15 7.42 15.83 -46.67
C SER A 15 7.35 15.54 -45.18
N ASN A 16 6.42 16.17 -44.47
CA ASN A 16 6.09 15.80 -43.09
C ASN A 16 5.16 14.57 -43.12
N ILE A 17 5.73 13.38 -43.03
CA ILE A 17 5.00 12.19 -42.58
C ILE A 17 5.62 11.81 -41.24
N GLU A 18 4.89 12.10 -40.17
CA GLU A 18 5.23 11.70 -38.82
C GLU A 18 4.87 10.22 -38.67
N TYR A 19 5.87 9.34 -38.70
CA TYR A 19 5.69 7.94 -38.37
C TYR A 19 5.65 7.83 -36.85
N GLY A 20 4.46 7.64 -36.28
CA GLY A 20 4.31 7.33 -34.86
C GLY A 20 5.04 6.03 -34.49
N ASP A 21 5.63 5.99 -33.29
CA ASP A 21 6.42 4.85 -32.81
C ASP A 21 5.51 3.63 -32.56
N PRO A 22 5.67 2.52 -33.30
CA PRO A 22 4.87 1.30 -33.11
C PRO A 22 4.96 0.72 -31.69
N GLN A 23 6.01 1.05 -30.93
CA GLN A 23 6.16 0.64 -29.53
C GLN A 23 5.11 1.27 -28.62
N GLU A 24 4.61 2.45 -28.97
CA GLU A 24 3.64 3.20 -28.17
C GLU A 24 2.23 2.60 -28.30
N GLU A 25 1.90 2.11 -29.51
CA GLU A 25 0.62 1.47 -29.83
C GLU A 25 0.47 0.10 -29.12
N VAL A 26 1.53 -0.71 -29.11
CA VAL A 26 1.59 -2.00 -28.41
C VAL A 26 1.50 -1.82 -26.88
N LYS A 27 2.14 -0.78 -26.34
CA LYS A 27 2.01 -0.42 -24.91
C LYS A 27 0.57 -0.01 -24.56
N GLY A 28 -0.08 0.75 -25.44
CA GLY A 28 -1.47 1.17 -25.27
C GLY A 28 -2.45 -0.01 -25.28
N GLU A 29 -2.24 -0.99 -26.15
CA GLU A 29 -3.08 -2.19 -26.23
C GLU A 29 -2.87 -3.11 -25.03
N PHE A 30 -1.61 -3.30 -24.60
CA PHE A 30 -1.30 -4.05 -23.39
C PHE A 30 -1.92 -3.41 -22.14
N ALA A 31 -1.87 -2.08 -22.01
CA ALA A 31 -2.50 -1.36 -20.90
C ALA A 31 -4.03 -1.53 -20.89
N LYS A 32 -4.67 -1.56 -22.07
CA LYS A 32 -6.11 -1.84 -22.20
C LYS A 32 -6.45 -3.27 -21.80
N ILE A 33 -5.63 -4.26 -22.17
CA ILE A 33 -5.87 -5.66 -21.79
C ILE A 33 -5.72 -5.83 -20.27
N VAL A 34 -4.68 -5.27 -19.66
CA VAL A 34 -4.46 -5.33 -18.21
C VAL A 34 -5.59 -4.66 -17.43
N SER A 35 -6.14 -3.55 -17.91
CA SER A 35 -7.28 -2.88 -17.25
C SER A 35 -8.59 -3.68 -17.31
N HIS A 36 -8.80 -4.47 -18.36
CA HIS A 36 -9.99 -5.32 -18.52
C HIS A 36 -9.87 -6.65 -17.77
N LEU A 37 -8.65 -7.14 -17.52
CA LEU A 37 -8.41 -8.39 -16.79
C LEU A 37 -8.30 -8.19 -15.27
N SER A 38 -8.22 -6.94 -14.78
CA SER A 38 -8.22 -6.65 -13.35
C SER A 38 -9.63 -6.81 -12.77
N PRO A 39 -9.83 -7.64 -11.73
CA PRO A 39 -11.10 -7.71 -11.02
C PRO A 39 -11.46 -6.32 -10.48
N GLN A 40 -12.57 -5.76 -10.94
CA GLN A 40 -13.06 -4.45 -10.52
C GLN A 40 -13.69 -4.60 -9.13
N LEU A 41 -12.87 -4.68 -8.08
CA LEU A 41 -13.37 -4.59 -6.71
C LEU A 41 -13.78 -3.15 -6.44
N PRO A 42 -14.96 -2.90 -5.82
CA PRO A 42 -15.34 -1.55 -5.43
C PRO A 42 -14.23 -0.97 -4.54
N THR A 43 -13.67 0.15 -4.99
CA THR A 43 -12.52 0.81 -4.35
C THR A 43 -12.89 1.47 -3.04
N GLN A 44 -14.18 1.68 -2.80
CA GLN A 44 -14.69 2.34 -1.61
C GLN A 44 -15.73 1.46 -0.93
N ILE A 45 -15.38 0.99 0.25
CA ILE A 45 -16.28 0.35 1.20
C ILE A 45 -16.54 1.39 2.29
N ASP A 46 -17.75 1.91 2.36
CA ASP A 46 -18.14 2.85 3.41
C ASP A 46 -18.37 2.06 4.71
N LEU A 47 -17.36 2.01 5.57
CA LEU A 47 -17.52 1.44 6.91
C LEU A 47 -18.23 2.47 7.81
N PRO A 48 -19.32 2.08 8.49
CA PRO A 48 -19.95 2.97 9.46
C PRO A 48 -18.98 3.26 10.61
N GLU A 49 -18.99 4.51 11.09
CA GLU A 49 -18.25 4.88 12.29
C GLU A 49 -18.83 4.14 13.50
N VAL A 50 -18.00 3.31 14.14
CA VAL A 50 -18.37 2.56 15.34
C VAL A 50 -17.56 3.05 16.51
N LYS A 51 -18.26 3.36 17.62
CA LYS A 51 -17.60 3.68 18.89
C LYS A 51 -16.79 2.48 19.36
N VAL A 52 -15.47 2.64 19.43
CA VAL A 52 -14.57 1.60 19.93
C VAL A 52 -14.62 1.57 21.45
N VAL A 53 -15.08 0.46 22.00
CA VAL A 53 -15.02 0.17 23.45
C VAL A 53 -13.93 -0.87 23.66
N THR A 54 -12.96 -0.56 24.51
CA THR A 54 -11.77 -1.39 24.77
C THR A 54 -12.02 -2.46 25.83
N GLY A 55 -13.03 -2.25 26.68
CA GLY A 55 -13.30 -3.08 27.85
C GLY A 55 -12.27 -2.90 28.97
N GLU A 56 -11.53 -1.79 28.95
CA GLU A 56 -10.51 -1.40 29.94
C GLU A 56 -10.89 -0.10 30.70
N GLU A 57 -12.06 0.48 30.42
CA GLU A 57 -12.44 1.83 30.88
C GLU A 57 -12.58 1.91 32.41
N SER A 58 -12.97 0.81 33.05
CA SER A 58 -13.12 0.68 34.51
C SER A 58 -11.83 0.34 35.24
N GLU A 59 -10.70 0.30 34.52
CA GLU A 59 -9.43 -0.19 35.03
C GLU A 59 -8.32 0.85 34.86
N GLU A 60 -7.27 0.71 35.66
CA GLU A 60 -6.08 1.54 35.64
C GLU A 60 -4.87 0.68 35.25
N CYS A 61 -4.10 1.13 34.27
CA CYS A 61 -2.87 0.47 33.85
C CYS A 61 -1.72 0.83 34.79
N ILE A 62 -1.33 -0.10 35.65
CA ILE A 62 -0.26 0.10 36.64
C ILE A 62 1.12 -0.37 36.15
N PHE A 63 1.15 -1.15 35.07
CA PHE A 63 2.37 -1.62 34.42
C PHE A 63 2.13 -1.79 32.93
N LYS A 64 3.12 -1.40 32.09
CA LYS A 64 3.10 -1.61 30.64
C LYS A 64 4.52 -1.84 30.12
N MET A 65 4.73 -2.94 29.37
CA MET A 65 6.02 -3.24 28.73
C MET A 65 5.87 -4.14 27.51
N ARG A 66 6.74 -4.00 26.51
CA ARG A 66 6.81 -4.95 25.38
C ARG A 66 7.28 -6.32 25.86
N ALA A 67 6.56 -7.38 25.49
CA ALA A 67 6.87 -8.74 25.90
C ALA A 67 6.54 -9.77 24.81
N ARG A 68 7.07 -11.00 24.97
CA ARG A 68 6.69 -12.19 24.19
C ARG A 68 6.15 -13.23 25.16
N LEU A 69 4.93 -13.72 24.92
CA LEU A 69 4.26 -14.71 25.76
C LEU A 69 4.38 -16.09 25.13
N PHE A 70 4.72 -17.07 25.96
CA PHE A 70 4.82 -18.48 25.56
C PHE A 70 3.78 -19.32 26.30
N ARG A 71 3.29 -20.37 25.66
CA ARG A 71 2.40 -21.37 26.25
C ARG A 71 3.05 -22.75 26.14
N TYR A 72 3.10 -23.48 27.24
CA TYR A 72 3.60 -24.85 27.26
C TYR A 72 2.51 -25.83 26.83
N ARG A 73 2.77 -26.61 25.77
CA ARG A 73 1.89 -27.68 25.24
C ARG A 73 2.76 -28.75 24.60
N ASP A 74 2.34 -30.01 24.72
CA ASP A 74 2.97 -31.14 24.03
C ASP A 74 4.48 -31.27 24.30
N GLY A 75 4.90 -31.03 25.54
CA GLY A 75 6.30 -31.13 25.96
C GLY A 75 7.20 -29.95 25.57
N MET A 76 6.67 -28.91 24.92
CA MET A 76 7.47 -27.77 24.44
C MET A 76 6.82 -26.40 24.67
N TRP A 77 7.65 -25.35 24.71
CA TRP A 77 7.19 -23.95 24.72
C TRP A 77 6.85 -23.50 23.30
N LYS A 78 5.64 -22.96 23.11
CA LYS A 78 5.17 -22.39 21.84
C LYS A 78 4.88 -20.90 22.02
N GLU A 79 5.26 -20.06 21.06
CA GLU A 79 4.91 -18.63 21.10
C GLU A 79 3.38 -18.48 21.03
N ARG A 80 2.82 -17.64 21.92
CA ARG A 80 1.39 -17.34 22.00
C ARG A 80 1.07 -15.96 21.43
N GLY A 81 2.00 -15.01 21.59
CA GLY A 81 1.87 -13.65 21.07
C GLY A 81 3.02 -12.75 21.51
N THR A 82 3.25 -11.67 20.76
CA THR A 82 4.27 -10.66 21.03
C THR A 82 3.59 -9.29 21.00
N GLY A 83 3.63 -8.56 22.11
CA GLY A 83 2.68 -7.48 22.39
C GLY A 83 3.08 -6.59 23.56
N ASP A 84 2.25 -5.59 23.85
CA ASP A 84 2.35 -4.83 25.10
C ASP A 84 1.66 -5.62 26.22
N ALA A 85 2.45 -6.08 27.19
CA ALA A 85 1.98 -6.69 28.42
C ALA A 85 1.56 -5.58 29.38
N LYS A 86 0.32 -5.64 29.87
CA LYS A 86 -0.22 -4.73 30.87
C LYS A 86 -0.68 -5.48 32.12
N LEU A 87 -0.51 -4.84 33.27
CA LEU A 87 -1.28 -5.17 34.47
C LEU A 87 -2.34 -4.08 34.67
N LEU A 88 -3.60 -4.50 34.67
CA LEU A 88 -4.75 -3.62 34.81
C LEU A 88 -5.39 -3.88 36.17
N ARG A 89 -5.58 -2.82 36.96
CA ARG A 89 -6.25 -2.85 38.26
C ARG A 89 -7.64 -2.26 38.13
N HIS A 90 -8.67 -3.02 38.47
CA HIS A 90 -10.04 -2.51 38.51
C HIS A 90 -10.20 -1.42 39.57
N LYS A 91 -10.84 -0.30 39.22
CA LYS A 91 -10.88 0.90 40.06
C LYS A 91 -11.59 0.69 41.39
N GLU A 92 -12.63 -0.15 41.42
CA GLU A 92 -13.46 -0.39 42.62
C GLU A 92 -12.98 -1.62 43.40
N SER A 93 -13.14 -2.82 42.83
CA SER A 93 -12.73 -4.10 43.45
C SER A 93 -11.23 -4.25 43.71
N LYS A 94 -10.38 -3.39 43.13
CA LYS A 94 -8.90 -3.46 43.19
C LYS A 94 -8.30 -4.76 42.66
N MET A 95 -9.10 -5.64 42.04
CA MET A 95 -8.61 -6.85 41.40
C MET A 95 -7.68 -6.50 40.25
N ILE A 96 -6.62 -7.30 40.07
CA ILE A 96 -5.62 -7.10 39.03
C ILE A 96 -5.73 -8.23 38.01
N ARG A 97 -5.74 -7.88 36.73
CA ARG A 97 -5.65 -8.83 35.61
C ARG A 97 -4.45 -8.54 34.73
N PHE A 98 -3.96 -9.60 34.09
CA PHE A 98 -2.94 -9.51 33.06
C PHE A 98 -3.60 -9.48 31.67
N ILE A 99 -3.06 -8.64 30.79
CA ILE A 99 -3.42 -8.65 29.38
C ILE A 99 -2.18 -8.46 28.50
N LEU A 100 -2.18 -9.12 27.35
CA LEU A 100 -1.20 -8.92 26.29
C LEU A 100 -1.98 -8.68 24.99
N ARG A 101 -1.67 -7.59 24.30
CA ARG A 101 -2.14 -7.33 22.93
C ARG A 101 -0.99 -6.92 22.03
#